data_AF-A0ABD6CG71-F1
#
_entry.id   AF-A0ABD6CG71-F1
#
_cell.length_a   1.000
_cell.length_b   1.000
_cell.length_c   1.000
_cell.angle_alpha   90.00
_cell.angle_beta   90.00
_cell.angle_gamma   90.00
#
_symmetry.space_group_name_H-M   'P 1'
#
loop_
_entity.id
_entity.type
_entity.pdbx_description
1 polymer ?
#
loop_
_entity_poly.entity_id
_entity_poly.type
_entity_poly.pdbx_seq_one_letter_code
_entity_poly.pdbx_strand_id
1 'polypeptide(L)'
;AEPDTDTIEENQDGTYTVTSVEMNPDAYDSYRFTGSITDYSVTEGYAVTVSVDGTETTFEELTGENSGSSDGSDDSSDGKKLTLHASPDNPDTYCDVSFTVDGEVEYGDEAEPDTDTIEENQDGTYTVTSVRMNPDAYDSYHFSGTITDYSVTDGYDVTVSVDGTETTFEELTGENSGSSDDSDSSGDDSDGSGDDDAGGSDGSAQQQRTLIIDGTGDSEETAKYQFSVTGTLERDEQRTTVTDGGLPWDKVRDYVTDSRAVGLVGNGQDAYRFTGGLQSVEIDGEADVKILEG
;
A
#
# COMPACT_ATOMS: atom_id res chain seq x y z
N ALA A 1 -21.72 -34.85 -13.08
CA ALA A 1 -22.21 -35.50 -14.28
C ALA A 1 -23.70 -35.67 -14.17
N GLU A 2 -24.44 -34.63 -14.51
CA GLU A 2 -25.84 -34.78 -14.93
C GLU A 2 -25.83 -35.41 -16.34
N PRO A 3 -26.17 -36.70 -16.48
CA PRO A 3 -25.89 -37.45 -17.71
C PRO A 3 -26.76 -37.03 -18.90
N ASP A 4 -27.72 -36.13 -18.69
CA ASP A 4 -28.70 -35.73 -19.69
C ASP A 4 -28.30 -34.44 -20.43
N THR A 5 -27.29 -33.71 -19.96
CA THR A 5 -26.81 -32.43 -20.56
C THR A 5 -25.29 -32.36 -20.78
N ASP A 6 -24.51 -33.15 -20.06
CA ASP A 6 -23.06 -33.18 -20.21
C ASP A 6 -22.60 -33.96 -21.46
N THR A 7 -21.59 -33.44 -22.14
CA THR A 7 -20.98 -34.12 -23.29
C THR A 7 -19.47 -34.30 -23.09
N ILE A 8 -18.95 -35.42 -23.57
CA ILE A 8 -17.52 -35.72 -23.64
C ILE A 8 -17.21 -36.12 -25.09
N GLU A 9 -16.38 -35.35 -25.77
CA GLU A 9 -15.97 -35.57 -27.16
C GLU A 9 -14.47 -35.86 -27.24
N GLU A 10 -14.07 -36.87 -28.01
CA GLU A 10 -12.66 -37.16 -28.30
C GLU A 10 -12.22 -36.35 -29.53
N ASN A 11 -11.20 -35.51 -29.36
CA ASN A 11 -10.61 -34.69 -30.40
C ASN A 11 -9.67 -35.54 -31.29
N GLN A 12 -9.39 -35.07 -32.50
CA GLN A 12 -8.55 -35.81 -33.47
C GLN A 12 -7.08 -35.97 -33.04
N ASP A 13 -6.63 -35.15 -32.10
CA ASP A 13 -5.29 -35.19 -31.53
C ASP A 13 -5.17 -36.13 -30.30
N GLY A 14 -6.27 -36.78 -29.91
CA GLY A 14 -6.34 -37.67 -28.75
C GLY A 14 -6.60 -36.97 -27.42
N THR A 15 -6.88 -35.66 -27.43
CA THR A 15 -7.43 -34.94 -26.26
C THR A 15 -8.95 -35.15 -26.15
N TYR A 16 -9.54 -34.77 -25.02
CA TYR A 16 -10.99 -34.86 -24.80
C TYR A 16 -11.54 -33.50 -24.39
N THR A 17 -12.65 -33.10 -24.99
CA THR A 17 -13.42 -31.90 -24.61
C THR A 17 -14.62 -32.32 -23.78
N VAL A 18 -14.74 -31.77 -22.58
CA VAL A 18 -15.91 -31.96 -21.70
C VAL A 18 -16.72 -30.67 -21.70
N THR A 19 -18.02 -30.75 -21.98
CA THR A 19 -18.94 -29.61 -21.91
C THR A 19 -20.06 -29.93 -20.93
N SER A 20 -20.16 -29.13 -19.87
CA SER A 20 -21.34 -29.10 -19.00
C SER A 20 -22.30 -28.02 -19.50
N VAL A 21 -23.58 -28.35 -19.59
CA VAL A 21 -24.63 -27.42 -20.01
C VAL A 21 -25.68 -27.41 -18.90
N GLU A 22 -25.88 -26.25 -18.27
CA GLU A 22 -26.82 -26.00 -17.16
C GLU A 22 -26.32 -26.34 -15.74
N MET A 23 -25.18 -25.79 -15.31
CA MET A 23 -24.84 -25.78 -13.87
C MET A 23 -25.86 -24.91 -13.09
N ASN A 24 -26.74 -25.57 -12.32
CA ASN A 24 -27.54 -24.92 -11.30
C ASN A 24 -26.59 -24.42 -10.18
N PRO A 25 -26.76 -23.20 -9.62
CA PRO A 25 -25.89 -22.67 -8.55
C PRO A 25 -25.73 -23.57 -7.31
N ASP A 26 -26.66 -24.52 -7.08
CA ASP A 26 -26.58 -25.49 -5.97
C ASP A 26 -26.08 -26.89 -6.42
N ALA A 27 -25.67 -27.05 -7.68
CA ALA A 27 -25.23 -28.32 -8.26
C ALA A 27 -23.74 -28.29 -8.62
N TYR A 28 -23.08 -29.44 -8.42
CA TYR A 28 -21.67 -29.63 -8.77
C TYR A 28 -21.54 -30.74 -9.79
N ASP A 29 -20.83 -30.47 -10.87
CA ASP A 29 -20.40 -31.51 -11.79
C ASP A 29 -19.02 -32.03 -11.42
N SER A 30 -18.90 -33.34 -11.40
CA SER A 30 -17.63 -34.04 -11.21
C SER A 30 -17.34 -34.93 -12.40
N TYR A 31 -16.09 -34.86 -12.86
CA TYR A 31 -15.54 -35.68 -13.94
C TYR A 31 -14.27 -36.35 -13.45
N ARG A 32 -13.98 -37.53 -14.02
CA ARG A 32 -12.75 -38.26 -13.74
C ARG A 32 -11.92 -38.32 -15.02
N PHE A 33 -10.69 -37.86 -14.93
CA PHE A 33 -9.73 -37.88 -16.01
C PHE A 33 -8.41 -38.48 -15.51
N THR A 34 -7.54 -38.88 -16.43
CA THR A 34 -6.21 -39.46 -16.13
C THR A 34 -5.06 -38.70 -16.78
N GLY A 35 -5.38 -37.60 -17.48
CA GLY A 35 -4.43 -36.69 -18.13
C GLY A 35 -4.35 -35.34 -17.42
N SER A 36 -3.84 -34.33 -18.11
CA SER A 36 -3.89 -32.94 -17.66
C SER A 36 -5.03 -32.21 -18.37
N ILE A 37 -5.61 -31.22 -17.70
CA ILE A 37 -6.43 -30.21 -18.38
C ILE A 37 -5.45 -29.30 -19.12
N THR A 38 -5.83 -28.82 -20.30
CA THR A 38 -4.90 -28.04 -21.16
C THR A 38 -5.54 -26.79 -21.71
N ASP A 39 -6.85 -26.66 -21.59
CA ASP A 39 -7.63 -25.51 -22.03
C ASP A 39 -8.93 -25.48 -21.22
N TYR A 40 -9.53 -24.30 -21.11
CA TYR A 40 -10.82 -24.11 -20.44
C TYR A 40 -11.58 -22.93 -21.04
N SER A 41 -12.91 -22.96 -20.89
CA SER A 41 -13.74 -21.81 -21.25
C SER A 41 -14.97 -21.76 -20.36
N VAL A 42 -15.24 -20.59 -19.78
CA VAL A 42 -16.47 -20.32 -19.02
C VAL A 42 -17.33 -19.35 -19.82
N THR A 43 -18.65 -19.53 -19.78
CA THR A 43 -19.56 -18.58 -20.43
C THR A 43 -19.48 -17.22 -19.71
N GLU A 44 -19.32 -16.14 -20.46
CA GLU A 44 -19.22 -14.78 -19.92
C GLU A 44 -20.39 -14.46 -18.97
N GLY A 45 -20.07 -13.85 -17.82
CA GLY A 45 -21.05 -13.50 -16.79
C GLY A 45 -21.34 -14.59 -15.76
N TYR A 46 -20.62 -15.71 -15.80
CA TYR A 46 -20.70 -16.78 -14.81
C TYR A 46 -19.36 -16.97 -14.09
N ALA A 47 -19.39 -17.04 -12.76
CA ALA A 47 -18.26 -17.49 -11.95
C ALA A 47 -18.43 -18.97 -11.65
N VAL A 48 -17.33 -19.73 -11.73
CA VAL A 48 -17.31 -21.16 -11.38
C VAL A 48 -16.11 -21.42 -10.48
N THR A 49 -16.33 -22.20 -9.44
CA THR A 49 -15.25 -22.72 -8.58
C THR A 49 -14.85 -24.10 -9.09
N VAL A 50 -13.56 -24.33 -9.30
CA VAL A 50 -13.04 -25.64 -9.73
C VAL A 50 -12.24 -26.28 -8.61
N SER A 51 -12.40 -27.60 -8.45
CA SER A 51 -11.59 -28.38 -7.52
C SER A 51 -11.11 -29.66 -8.17
N VAL A 52 -9.86 -30.04 -7.88
CA VAL A 52 -9.26 -31.30 -8.29
C VAL A 52 -8.93 -32.11 -7.05
N ASP A 53 -9.42 -33.36 -7.01
CA ASP A 53 -9.31 -34.27 -5.86
C ASP A 53 -9.77 -33.65 -4.52
N GLY A 54 -10.75 -32.74 -4.59
CA GLY A 54 -11.34 -32.08 -3.42
C GLY A 54 -10.54 -30.88 -2.91
N THR A 55 -9.49 -30.47 -3.62
CA THR A 55 -8.75 -29.22 -3.37
C THR A 55 -9.19 -28.19 -4.39
N GLU A 56 -9.61 -27.01 -3.93
CA GLU A 56 -9.93 -25.88 -4.80
C GLU A 56 -8.68 -25.44 -5.56
N THR A 57 -8.83 -25.07 -6.83
CA THR A 57 -7.74 -24.68 -7.74
C THR A 57 -8.30 -23.69 -8.75
N THR A 58 -7.43 -23.12 -9.59
CA THR A 58 -7.79 -22.23 -10.70
C THR A 58 -7.60 -22.92 -12.04
N PHE A 59 -8.18 -22.38 -13.11
CA PHE A 59 -7.99 -22.98 -14.43
C PHE A 59 -6.59 -22.71 -15.00
N GLU A 60 -5.97 -21.61 -14.59
CA GLU A 60 -4.61 -21.20 -14.93
C GLU A 60 -3.59 -22.23 -14.41
N GLU A 61 -3.77 -22.69 -13.17
CA GLU A 61 -2.97 -23.78 -12.59
C GLU A 61 -3.17 -25.11 -13.34
N LEU A 62 -4.40 -25.36 -13.79
CA LEU A 62 -4.75 -26.61 -14.45
C LEU A 62 -4.22 -26.74 -15.87
N THR A 63 -4.18 -25.63 -16.62
CA THR A 63 -3.70 -25.59 -18.01
C THR A 63 -2.19 -25.44 -18.14
N GLY A 64 -1.51 -25.11 -17.03
CA GLY A 64 -0.08 -24.85 -17.04
C GLY A 64 0.29 -23.55 -17.76
N GLU A 65 -0.67 -22.63 -17.93
CA GLU A 65 -0.42 -21.26 -18.40
C GLU A 65 0.20 -20.36 -17.32
N ASN A 66 0.62 -20.94 -16.18
CA ASN A 66 1.60 -20.32 -15.32
C ASN A 66 3.00 -20.40 -15.96
N SER A 67 3.45 -19.29 -16.57
CA SER A 67 4.87 -19.08 -16.86
C SER A 67 5.63 -18.88 -15.56
N GLY A 68 5.93 -19.97 -14.87
CA GLY A 68 6.88 -19.98 -13.75
C GLY A 68 6.37 -20.62 -12.47
N SER A 69 6.28 -21.95 -12.44
CA SER A 69 6.53 -22.67 -11.19
C SER A 69 6.96 -24.10 -11.47
N SER A 70 8.20 -24.41 -11.11
CA SER A 70 8.71 -25.77 -11.03
C SER A 70 8.98 -26.12 -9.57
N ASP A 71 8.18 -27.05 -9.07
CA ASP A 71 8.45 -28.11 -8.09
C ASP A 71 9.37 -27.80 -6.90
N GLY A 72 8.79 -27.96 -5.70
CA GLY A 72 9.40 -27.71 -4.41
C GLY A 72 10.71 -28.45 -4.17
N SER A 73 11.68 -27.69 -3.68
CA SER A 73 12.80 -28.16 -2.87
C SER A 73 13.19 -27.01 -1.94
N ASP A 74 13.13 -27.24 -0.63
CA ASP A 74 13.72 -26.36 0.39
C ASP A 74 15.19 -26.08 0.04
N ASP A 75 15.50 -24.96 -0.61
CA ASP A 75 16.80 -24.28 -0.57
C ASP A 75 16.72 -22.88 -1.21
N SER A 76 16.43 -21.86 -0.41
CA SER A 76 16.74 -20.43 -0.65
C SER A 76 16.49 -19.90 -2.08
N SER A 77 15.24 -19.70 -2.49
CA SER A 77 14.96 -18.64 -3.46
C SER A 77 15.09 -17.31 -2.71
N ASP A 78 15.85 -16.36 -3.24
CA ASP A 78 16.11 -15.05 -2.63
C ASP A 78 14.86 -14.13 -2.54
N GLY A 79 13.65 -14.70 -2.65
CA GLY A 79 12.37 -14.02 -2.54
C GLY A 79 11.81 -14.09 -1.12
N LYS A 80 11.44 -12.93 -0.58
CA LYS A 80 10.76 -12.76 0.71
C LYS A 80 9.25 -12.73 0.50
N LYS A 81 8.45 -13.23 1.43
CA LYS A 81 6.99 -13.07 1.42
C LYS A 81 6.60 -11.84 2.24
N LEU A 82 6.03 -10.83 1.59
CA LEU A 82 5.31 -9.74 2.24
C LEU A 82 3.87 -10.19 2.53
N THR A 83 3.36 -9.90 3.71
CA THR A 83 1.94 -10.04 4.04
C THR A 83 1.43 -8.74 4.65
N LEU A 84 0.35 -8.23 4.06
CA LEU A 84 -0.40 -7.08 4.51
C LEU A 84 -1.64 -7.58 5.26
N HIS A 85 -1.97 -6.95 6.38
CA HIS A 85 -3.20 -7.23 7.12
C HIS A 85 -3.89 -5.90 7.45
N ALA A 86 -5.03 -5.65 6.81
CA ALA A 86 -5.82 -4.46 7.05
C ALA A 86 -6.43 -4.50 8.46
N SER A 87 -6.28 -3.42 9.21
CA SER A 87 -6.81 -3.33 10.57
C SER A 87 -8.33 -3.60 10.61
N PRO A 88 -8.82 -4.40 11.56
CA PRO A 88 -10.26 -4.60 11.75
C PRO A 88 -10.99 -3.33 12.19
N ASP A 89 -10.26 -2.31 12.66
CA ASP A 89 -10.80 -1.01 13.07
C ASP A 89 -10.90 -0.01 11.90
N ASN A 90 -10.47 -0.39 10.69
CA ASN A 90 -10.60 0.46 9.50
C ASN A 90 -12.07 0.82 9.22
N PRO A 91 -12.35 2.07 8.81
CA PRO A 91 -13.72 2.59 8.78
C PRO A 91 -14.60 1.94 7.72
N ASP A 92 -14.01 1.50 6.60
CA ASP A 92 -14.66 0.77 5.53
C ASP A 92 -13.62 -0.01 4.67
N THR A 93 -13.90 -0.23 3.39
CA THR A 93 -13.12 -1.07 2.47
C THR A 93 -12.25 -0.25 1.51
N TYR A 94 -12.08 1.05 1.69
CA TYR A 94 -11.21 1.87 0.81
C TYR A 94 -9.73 1.83 1.21
N CYS A 95 -9.29 0.75 1.86
CA CYS A 95 -7.89 0.54 2.23
C CYS A 95 -7.09 0.09 0.99
N ASP A 96 -6.42 1.03 0.33
CA ASP A 96 -5.50 0.75 -0.77
C ASP A 96 -4.08 0.84 -0.22
N VAL A 97 -3.21 -0.09 -0.60
CA VAL A 97 -1.80 -0.10 -0.21
C VAL A 97 -0.97 -0.19 -1.48
N SER A 98 -0.01 0.71 -1.66
CA SER A 98 0.95 0.62 -2.77
C SER A 98 2.38 0.64 -2.25
N PHE A 99 3.27 -0.14 -2.86
CA PHE A 99 4.69 -0.15 -2.52
C PHE A 99 5.55 -0.43 -3.76
N THR A 100 6.78 0.10 -3.75
CA THR A 100 7.74 -0.05 -4.85
C THR A 100 8.93 -0.91 -4.41
N VAL A 101 9.29 -1.89 -5.22
CA VAL A 101 10.41 -2.83 -4.98
C VAL A 101 11.47 -2.71 -6.07
N ASP A 102 12.75 -2.77 -5.69
CA ASP A 102 13.89 -2.75 -6.64
C ASP A 102 14.31 -4.13 -7.18
N GLY A 103 13.45 -5.13 -6.98
CA GLY A 103 13.57 -6.49 -7.50
C GLY A 103 12.23 -7.03 -7.99
N GLU A 104 12.24 -8.23 -8.58
CA GLU A 104 11.05 -8.88 -9.11
C GLU A 104 10.00 -9.12 -8.02
N VAL A 105 8.71 -9.00 -8.40
CA VAL A 105 7.56 -9.22 -7.51
C VAL A 105 6.54 -10.13 -8.19
N GLU A 106 5.96 -11.03 -7.42
CA GLU A 106 4.90 -11.97 -7.81
C GLU A 106 3.77 -11.93 -6.78
N TYR A 107 2.55 -12.28 -7.21
CA TYR A 107 1.42 -12.45 -6.30
C TYR A 107 1.67 -13.60 -5.33
N GLY A 108 1.29 -13.42 -4.06
CA GLY A 108 1.26 -14.47 -3.06
C GLY A 108 -0.15 -15.05 -2.87
N ASP A 109 -0.26 -16.04 -1.97
CA ASP A 109 -1.48 -16.84 -1.78
C ASP A 109 -2.74 -16.01 -1.46
N GLU A 110 -2.58 -14.92 -0.71
CA GLU A 110 -3.70 -14.06 -0.25
C GLU A 110 -3.96 -12.86 -1.18
N ALA A 111 -3.17 -12.65 -2.24
CA ALA A 111 -3.43 -11.53 -3.15
C ALA A 111 -4.70 -11.76 -3.99
N GLU A 112 -5.33 -10.67 -4.41
CA GLU A 112 -6.52 -10.68 -5.26
C GLU A 112 -6.14 -10.20 -6.68
N PRO A 113 -5.56 -11.03 -7.57
CA PRO A 113 -5.01 -10.57 -8.86
C PRO A 113 -6.04 -10.00 -9.84
N ASP A 114 -7.34 -10.19 -9.58
CA ASP A 114 -8.43 -9.56 -10.32
C ASP A 114 -8.55 -8.05 -10.03
N THR A 115 -8.07 -7.60 -8.88
CA THR A 115 -8.16 -6.22 -8.37
C THR A 115 -6.80 -5.60 -8.08
N ASP A 116 -5.88 -6.38 -7.55
CA ASP A 116 -4.51 -6.00 -7.25
C ASP A 116 -3.65 -5.92 -8.50
N THR A 117 -2.65 -5.06 -8.48
CA THR A 117 -1.76 -4.83 -9.63
C THR A 117 -0.30 -4.96 -9.27
N ILE A 118 0.49 -5.50 -10.19
CA ILE A 118 1.95 -5.46 -10.19
C ILE A 118 2.37 -4.87 -11.54
N GLU A 119 3.02 -3.71 -11.53
CA GLU A 119 3.45 -2.99 -12.73
C GLU A 119 4.97 -2.81 -12.73
N GLU A 120 5.64 -3.24 -13.81
CA GLU A 120 7.07 -2.98 -14.02
C GLU A 120 7.28 -1.53 -14.50
N ASN A 121 8.07 -0.77 -13.75
CA ASN A 121 8.44 0.61 -14.06
C ASN A 121 9.58 0.66 -15.09
N GLN A 122 9.73 1.81 -15.77
CA GLN A 122 10.76 2.00 -16.81
C GLN A 122 12.21 1.92 -16.29
N ASP A 123 12.41 2.07 -14.98
CA ASP A 123 13.70 1.98 -14.31
C ASP A 123 14.05 0.56 -13.81
N GLY A 124 13.17 -0.42 -14.06
CA GLY A 124 13.33 -1.82 -13.64
C GLY A 124 12.89 -2.10 -12.21
N THR A 125 12.24 -1.15 -11.54
CA THR A 125 11.52 -1.38 -10.28
C THR A 125 10.09 -1.88 -10.55
N TYR A 126 9.41 -2.40 -9.53
CA TYR A 126 8.02 -2.85 -9.62
C TYR A 126 7.15 -2.09 -8.63
N THR A 127 6.03 -1.54 -9.09
CA THR A 127 4.98 -0.95 -8.24
C THR A 127 3.88 -1.97 -8.03
N VAL A 128 3.59 -2.28 -6.77
CA VAL A 128 2.48 -3.15 -6.37
C VAL A 128 1.37 -2.29 -5.81
N THR A 129 0.11 -2.63 -6.08
CA THR A 129 -1.06 -2.00 -5.45
C THR A 129 -2.08 -3.04 -5.04
N SER A 130 -2.31 -3.17 -3.74
CA SER A 130 -3.49 -3.79 -3.11
C SER A 130 -4.66 -2.82 -3.18
N VAL A 131 -5.81 -3.27 -3.68
CA VAL A 131 -6.97 -2.39 -3.89
C VAL A 131 -8.13 -2.81 -3.00
N ARG A 132 -8.63 -1.87 -2.20
CA ARG A 132 -9.85 -1.98 -1.39
C ARG A 132 -9.88 -3.15 -0.42
N MET A 133 -8.79 -3.32 0.35
CA MET A 133 -8.74 -4.32 1.41
C MET A 133 -9.88 -4.08 2.40
N ASN A 134 -10.71 -5.10 2.63
CA ASN A 134 -11.74 -5.05 3.66
C ASN A 134 -11.09 -4.98 5.05
N PRO A 135 -11.77 -4.44 6.09
CA PRO A 135 -11.28 -4.56 7.46
C PRO A 135 -11.04 -6.03 7.82
N ASP A 136 -9.88 -6.34 8.42
CA ASP A 136 -9.41 -7.69 8.74
C ASP A 136 -9.02 -8.57 7.53
N ALA A 137 -8.93 -8.01 6.31
CA ALA A 137 -8.47 -8.73 5.12
C ALA A 137 -6.94 -8.82 5.04
N TYR A 138 -6.46 -9.80 4.29
CA TYR A 138 -5.04 -10.07 4.09
C TYR A 138 -4.73 -10.08 2.60
N ASP A 139 -3.57 -9.50 2.24
CA ASP A 139 -2.96 -9.65 0.92
C ASP A 139 -1.51 -10.11 1.09
N SER A 140 -0.94 -10.77 0.10
CA SER A 140 0.46 -11.19 0.17
C SER A 140 1.16 -11.19 -1.17
N TYR A 141 2.47 -10.94 -1.15
CA TYR A 141 3.30 -10.84 -2.35
C TYR A 141 4.67 -11.48 -2.09
N HIS A 142 5.24 -12.12 -3.10
CA HIS A 142 6.62 -12.60 -3.08
C HIS A 142 7.51 -11.59 -3.80
N PHE A 143 8.59 -11.14 -3.16
CA PHE A 143 9.46 -10.13 -3.76
C PHE A 143 10.94 -10.40 -3.49
N SER A 144 11.78 -10.04 -4.46
CA SER A 144 13.23 -9.96 -4.28
C SER A 144 13.67 -8.51 -4.06
N GLY A 145 14.87 -8.30 -3.51
CA GLY A 145 15.38 -6.94 -3.29
C GLY A 145 14.83 -6.26 -2.03
N THR A 146 14.58 -4.96 -2.14
CA THR A 146 14.20 -4.04 -1.08
C THR A 146 13.00 -3.19 -1.49
N ILE A 147 12.13 -2.92 -0.51
CA ILE A 147 11.05 -1.95 -0.67
C ILE A 147 11.66 -0.56 -0.52
N THR A 148 11.36 0.33 -1.47
CA THR A 148 11.98 1.65 -1.59
C THR A 148 11.00 2.80 -1.44
N ASP A 149 9.70 2.54 -1.60
CA ASP A 149 8.63 3.52 -1.42
C ASP A 149 7.33 2.81 -1.06
N TYR A 150 6.40 3.52 -0.42
CA TYR A 150 5.09 3.00 -0.07
C TYR A 150 4.05 4.11 0.15
N SER A 151 2.78 3.71 0.09
CA SER A 151 1.64 4.51 0.51
C SER A 151 0.52 3.61 1.01
N VAL A 152 -0.25 4.09 1.97
CA VAL A 152 -1.48 3.46 2.48
C VAL A 152 -2.58 4.51 2.42
N THR A 153 -3.82 4.14 2.09
CA THR A 153 -4.95 5.10 2.11
C THR A 153 -5.01 5.82 3.45
N ASP A 154 -5.16 7.15 3.41
CA ASP A 154 -5.23 7.97 4.61
C ASP A 154 -6.37 7.53 5.56
N GLY A 155 -6.06 7.38 6.84
CA GLY A 155 -7.01 6.96 7.87
C GLY A 155 -7.24 5.45 7.95
N TYR A 156 -6.41 4.66 7.24
CA TYR A 156 -6.36 3.21 7.32
C TYR A 156 -5.07 2.76 7.97
N ASP A 157 -5.18 1.72 8.78
CA ASP A 157 -4.06 1.04 9.39
C ASP A 157 -3.87 -0.33 8.73
N VAL A 158 -2.61 -0.68 8.45
CA VAL A 158 -2.21 -1.96 7.88
C VAL A 158 -0.99 -2.49 8.63
N THR A 159 -1.07 -3.74 9.08
CA THR A 159 0.07 -4.43 9.67
C THR A 159 0.87 -5.09 8.55
N VAL A 160 2.19 -4.93 8.58
CA VAL A 160 3.11 -5.49 7.58
C VAL A 160 3.93 -6.60 8.23
N SER A 161 4.09 -7.72 7.53
CA SER A 161 5.05 -8.75 7.94
C SER A 161 5.86 -9.24 6.75
N VAL A 162 7.13 -9.56 7.01
CA VAL A 162 8.04 -10.17 6.04
C VAL A 162 8.47 -11.53 6.56
N ASP A 163 8.21 -12.58 5.79
CA ASP A 163 8.45 -13.98 6.16
C ASP A 163 7.85 -14.34 7.53
N GLY A 164 6.66 -13.79 7.82
CA GLY A 164 5.94 -13.98 9.07
C GLY A 164 6.50 -13.20 10.27
N THR A 165 7.52 -12.37 10.07
CA THR A 165 8.01 -11.42 11.09
C THR A 165 7.36 -10.07 10.88
N GLU A 166 6.58 -9.62 11.86
CA GLU A 166 5.97 -8.28 11.85
C GLU A 166 7.03 -7.19 11.79
N THR A 167 6.78 -6.18 10.96
CA THR A 167 7.63 -5.01 10.73
C THR A 167 6.74 -3.86 10.25
N THR A 168 7.34 -2.81 9.70
CA THR A 168 6.65 -1.63 9.19
C THR A 168 7.27 -1.21 7.87
N PHE A 169 6.53 -0.48 7.03
CA PHE A 169 7.11 0.02 5.78
C PHE A 169 8.28 0.97 6.03
N GLU A 170 8.23 1.78 7.09
CA GLU A 170 9.29 2.71 7.51
C GLU A 170 10.61 1.97 7.85
N GLU A 171 10.53 0.79 8.45
CA GLU A 171 11.69 -0.06 8.70
C GLU A 171 12.23 -0.68 7.41
N LEU A 172 11.34 -1.07 6.49
CA LEU A 172 11.68 -1.72 5.23
C LEU A 172 12.32 -0.75 4.22
N THR A 173 11.90 0.50 4.19
CA THR A 173 12.49 1.59 3.38
C THR A 173 13.78 2.16 3.98
N GLY A 174 14.10 1.81 5.23
CA GLY A 174 15.27 2.32 5.95
C GLY A 174 15.08 3.73 6.53
N GLU A 175 13.86 4.25 6.53
CA GLU A 175 13.48 5.54 7.10
C GLU A 175 13.62 5.58 8.64
N ASN A 176 13.81 4.43 9.29
CA ASN A 176 14.14 4.32 10.72
C ASN A 176 15.64 4.46 11.07
N SER A 177 16.48 5.05 10.22
CA SER A 177 17.90 5.31 10.55
C SER A 177 18.11 6.53 11.47
N GLY A 178 17.24 6.71 12.46
CA GLY A 178 17.35 7.69 13.54
C GLY A 178 17.86 7.03 14.83
N SER A 179 19.19 7.03 15.01
CA SER A 179 19.92 6.76 16.26
C SER A 179 20.25 5.30 16.60
N SER A 180 21.35 4.79 16.03
CA SER A 180 22.18 3.76 16.68
C SER A 180 23.30 4.46 17.45
N ASP A 181 23.04 4.76 18.73
CA ASP A 181 24.05 5.24 19.68
C ASP A 181 24.91 4.02 20.09
N ASP A 182 25.99 3.76 19.33
CA ASP A 182 27.04 2.81 19.72
C ASP A 182 27.83 3.39 20.89
N SER A 183 27.33 3.18 22.10
CA SER A 183 28.04 3.55 23.33
C SER A 183 29.07 2.47 23.72
N ASP A 184 30.16 2.38 22.96
CA ASP A 184 31.38 1.68 23.39
C ASP A 184 32.17 2.59 24.35
N SER A 185 31.76 2.61 25.61
CA SER A 185 32.50 3.30 26.67
C SER A 185 33.54 2.35 27.28
N SER A 186 34.72 2.31 26.66
CA SER A 186 35.95 1.88 27.35
C SER A 186 36.58 3.11 27.99
N GLY A 187 36.70 3.07 29.33
CA GLY A 187 37.11 4.20 30.13
C GLY A 187 38.58 4.59 29.95
N ASP A 188 38.86 5.86 30.22
CA ASP A 188 40.07 6.29 30.93
C ASP A 188 39.84 7.66 31.55
N ASP A 189 39.97 7.74 32.87
CA ASP A 189 40.03 8.98 33.63
C ASP A 189 41.33 9.71 33.27
N SER A 190 41.26 10.93 32.71
CA SER A 190 42.33 11.90 32.89
C SER A 190 41.85 13.35 32.77
N ASP A 191 42.48 14.11 33.63
CA ASP A 191 42.28 15.45 34.14
C ASP A 191 42.75 16.57 33.19
N GLY A 192 42.20 17.77 33.37
CA GLY A 192 42.96 18.99 33.10
C GLY A 192 42.27 20.09 32.29
N SER A 193 41.53 20.93 32.99
CA SER A 193 41.55 22.41 32.93
C SER A 193 41.53 23.16 31.59
N GLY A 194 40.41 23.86 31.36
CA GLY A 194 40.35 25.29 31.04
C GLY A 194 40.83 25.76 29.67
N ASP A 195 39.94 26.30 28.85
CA ASP A 195 39.77 27.76 28.71
C ASP A 195 38.61 28.06 27.77
N ASP A 196 37.95 29.17 28.04
CA ASP A 196 36.81 29.71 27.32
C ASP A 196 37.13 29.99 25.85
N ASP A 197 36.40 29.38 24.92
CA ASP A 197 36.20 29.95 23.59
C ASP A 197 34.72 29.87 23.19
N ALA A 198 34.03 30.96 23.48
CA ALA A 198 32.71 31.27 22.98
C ALA A 198 32.80 31.53 21.47
N GLY A 199 32.82 30.46 20.68
CA GLY A 199 32.68 30.47 19.23
C GLY A 199 31.24 30.17 18.84
N GLY A 200 30.52 31.19 18.37
CA GLY A 200 29.10 31.18 18.08
C GLY A 200 28.60 29.98 17.29
N SER A 201 27.58 29.33 17.85
CA SER A 201 26.64 28.51 17.10
C SER A 201 25.97 29.43 16.07
N ASP A 202 26.39 29.32 14.81
CA ASP A 202 25.58 29.72 13.66
C ASP A 202 24.44 28.70 13.48
N GLY A 203 23.66 28.53 14.54
CA GLY A 203 22.32 28.01 14.43
C GLY A 203 21.52 29.10 13.76
N SER A 204 21.54 29.12 12.43
CA SER A 204 20.54 29.82 11.64
C SER A 204 19.19 29.42 12.22
N ALA A 205 18.59 30.31 13.04
CA ALA A 205 17.23 30.14 13.51
C ALA A 205 16.41 30.09 12.24
N GLN A 206 16.05 28.88 11.82
CA GLN A 206 15.33 28.70 10.58
C GLN A 206 14.06 29.53 10.70
N GLN A 207 13.92 30.53 9.83
CA GLN A 207 12.86 31.52 9.95
C GLN A 207 11.52 30.78 9.95
N GLN A 208 10.77 30.91 11.04
CA GLN A 208 9.46 30.29 11.16
C GLN A 208 8.49 31.02 10.23
N ARG A 209 7.83 30.26 9.37
CA ARG A 209 6.82 30.72 8.42
C ARG A 209 5.49 30.06 8.72
N THR A 210 4.43 30.62 8.17
CA THR A 210 3.09 30.01 8.28
C THR A 210 2.51 29.78 6.90
N LEU A 211 2.14 28.53 6.60
CA LEU A 211 1.34 28.17 5.43
C LEU A 211 -0.13 28.18 5.83
N ILE A 212 -0.97 28.78 5.00
CA ILE A 212 -2.43 28.77 5.15
C ILE A 212 -3.03 28.16 3.88
N ILE A 213 -3.82 27.12 4.06
CA ILE A 213 -4.64 26.50 3.04
C ILE A 213 -6.09 26.95 3.30
N ASP A 214 -6.66 27.70 2.37
CA ASP A 214 -7.89 28.47 2.53
C ASP A 214 -8.95 27.96 1.56
N GLY A 215 -9.88 27.14 2.06
CA GLY A 215 -10.98 26.57 1.28
C GLY A 215 -12.27 27.41 1.36
N THR A 216 -12.23 28.62 1.94
CA THR A 216 -13.42 29.48 2.07
C THR A 216 -14.00 30.00 0.74
N GLY A 217 -13.33 29.72 -0.39
CA GLY A 217 -13.74 30.12 -1.73
C GLY A 217 -14.99 29.39 -2.24
N ASP A 218 -15.15 28.11 -1.87
CA ASP A 218 -16.29 27.29 -2.23
C ASP A 218 -16.90 26.62 -0.99
N SER A 219 -18.19 26.84 -0.76
CA SER A 219 -18.89 26.33 0.43
C SER A 219 -19.46 24.92 0.26
N GLU A 220 -19.42 24.37 -0.94
CA GLU A 220 -20.04 23.08 -1.29
C GLU A 220 -19.00 22.00 -1.64
N GLU A 221 -17.75 22.37 -1.90
CA GLU A 221 -16.66 21.46 -2.24
C GLU A 221 -15.55 21.40 -1.17
N THR A 222 -14.74 20.34 -1.23
CA THR A 222 -13.55 20.15 -0.40
C THR A 222 -12.31 20.08 -1.28
N ALA A 223 -11.20 20.63 -0.81
CA ALA A 223 -9.91 20.47 -1.45
C ALA A 223 -9.00 19.59 -0.61
N LYS A 224 -8.42 18.57 -1.27
CA LYS A 224 -7.32 17.78 -0.73
C LYS A 224 -6.03 18.54 -0.93
N TYR A 225 -5.16 18.55 0.07
CA TYR A 225 -3.84 19.14 -0.07
C TYR A 225 -2.75 18.26 0.52
N GLN A 226 -1.58 18.34 -0.08
CA GLN A 226 -0.35 17.72 0.37
C GLN A 226 0.80 18.69 0.18
N PHE A 227 1.65 18.84 1.20
CA PHE A 227 2.88 19.61 1.06
C PHE A 227 4.01 19.07 1.93
N SER A 228 5.25 19.38 1.52
CA SER A 228 6.47 19.01 2.26
C SER A 228 7.40 20.21 2.43
N VAL A 229 8.16 20.23 3.52
CA VAL A 229 9.13 21.28 3.87
C VAL A 229 10.49 20.67 4.19
N THR A 230 11.57 21.44 4.03
CA THR A 230 12.92 20.98 4.38
C THR A 230 13.23 21.07 5.89
N GLY A 231 12.30 21.56 6.70
CA GLY A 231 12.50 21.81 8.12
C GLY A 231 11.38 21.22 8.95
N THR A 232 11.19 21.73 10.17
CA THR A 232 10.13 21.27 11.06
C THR A 232 8.75 21.79 10.62
N LEU A 233 7.72 21.01 10.90
CA LEU A 233 6.33 21.33 10.59
C LEU A 233 5.42 21.06 11.78
N GLU A 234 4.54 21.99 12.09
CA GLU A 234 3.55 21.88 13.17
C GLU A 234 2.24 22.54 12.74
N ARG A 235 1.10 21.94 13.10
CA ARG A 235 -0.22 22.58 12.89
C ARG A 235 -0.39 23.82 13.77
N ASP A 236 -0.97 24.87 13.22
CA ASP A 236 -1.27 26.11 13.92
C ASP A 236 -2.75 26.22 14.28
N GLU A 237 -3.14 25.50 15.34
CA GLU A 237 -4.51 25.44 15.88
C GLU A 237 -5.11 26.82 16.22
N GLN A 238 -4.31 27.88 16.39
CA GLN A 238 -4.82 29.24 16.64
C GLN A 238 -5.30 29.95 15.36
N ARG A 239 -4.80 29.51 14.20
CA ARG A 239 -5.09 30.09 12.89
C ARG A 239 -5.92 29.17 12.02
N THR A 240 -5.97 27.87 12.34
CA THR A 240 -6.95 26.94 11.78
C THR A 240 -8.36 27.38 12.18
N THR A 241 -9.26 27.49 11.21
CA THR A 241 -10.65 27.87 11.42
C THR A 241 -11.60 26.82 10.86
N VAL A 242 -12.51 26.35 11.71
CA VAL A 242 -13.65 25.52 11.31
C VAL A 242 -14.89 26.41 11.25
N THR A 243 -15.61 26.41 10.14
CA THR A 243 -16.86 27.18 10.02
C THR A 243 -18.01 26.43 10.70
N ASP A 244 -18.80 27.12 11.53
CA ASP A 244 -19.96 26.52 12.20
C ASP A 244 -21.08 26.25 11.17
N GLY A 245 -21.45 24.99 11.00
CA GLY A 245 -22.27 24.52 9.87
C GLY A 245 -21.48 24.15 8.61
N GLY A 246 -20.15 24.04 8.72
CA GLY A 246 -19.25 23.52 7.68
C GLY A 246 -19.54 22.05 7.32
N LEU A 247 -18.87 21.60 6.27
CA LEU A 247 -18.98 20.23 5.79
C LEU A 247 -18.48 19.27 6.89
N PRO A 248 -18.98 18.02 6.95
CA PRO A 248 -18.48 17.02 7.89
C PRO A 248 -16.94 16.88 7.88
N TRP A 249 -16.34 17.21 6.73
CA TRP A 249 -14.91 17.18 6.44
C TRP A 249 -14.09 18.22 7.20
N ASP A 250 -14.65 19.37 7.59
CA ASP A 250 -13.92 20.40 8.38
C ASP A 250 -13.57 19.93 9.82
N LYS A 251 -14.02 18.73 10.20
CA LYS A 251 -13.72 18.10 11.50
C LYS A 251 -12.69 16.98 11.39
N VAL A 252 -12.30 16.59 10.17
CA VAL A 252 -11.23 15.63 9.94
C VAL A 252 -9.92 16.30 10.38
N ARG A 253 -9.08 15.57 11.10
CA ARG A 253 -7.78 16.10 11.54
C ARG A 253 -6.76 15.83 10.45
N ASP A 254 -5.95 16.84 10.17
CA ASP A 254 -4.81 16.71 9.26
C ASP A 254 -3.76 15.78 9.85
N TYR A 255 -3.08 15.05 8.97
CA TYR A 255 -1.90 14.27 9.34
C TYR A 255 -0.65 15.13 9.12
N VAL A 256 0.11 15.34 10.19
CA VAL A 256 1.31 16.18 10.19
C VAL A 256 2.47 15.38 10.74
N THR A 257 3.47 15.12 9.90
CA THR A 257 4.78 14.60 10.32
C THR A 257 5.74 15.77 10.54
N ASP A 258 6.98 15.46 10.92
CA ASP A 258 8.02 16.46 11.17
C ASP A 258 8.27 17.39 9.97
N SER A 259 7.96 16.97 8.74
CA SER A 259 8.24 17.75 7.52
C SER A 259 7.16 17.69 6.44
N ARG A 260 6.08 16.92 6.61
CA ARG A 260 5.01 16.77 5.62
C ARG A 260 3.65 16.92 6.27
N ALA A 261 2.71 17.55 5.58
CA ALA A 261 1.31 17.52 5.98
C ALA A 261 0.41 17.19 4.80
N VAL A 262 -0.61 16.40 5.12
CA VAL A 262 -1.70 16.01 4.24
C VAL A 262 -3.00 16.30 4.97
N GLY A 263 -3.95 16.93 4.28
CA GLY A 263 -5.20 17.33 4.89
C GLY A 263 -6.31 17.63 3.89
N LEU A 264 -7.46 17.93 4.45
CA LEU A 264 -8.69 18.24 3.74
C LEU A 264 -9.21 19.57 4.26
N VAL A 265 -9.30 20.57 3.38
CA VAL A 265 -9.96 21.83 3.72
C VAL A 265 -11.33 21.87 3.05
N GLY A 266 -12.39 22.11 3.82
CA GLY A 266 -13.70 22.48 3.30
C GLY A 266 -13.84 24.00 3.31
N ASN A 267 -14.92 24.53 3.89
CA ASN A 267 -15.19 25.97 3.92
C ASN A 267 -14.47 26.70 5.07
N GLY A 268 -13.33 26.16 5.50
CA GLY A 268 -12.49 26.62 6.59
C GLY A 268 -11.09 27.01 6.14
N GLN A 269 -10.17 27.08 7.10
CA GLN A 269 -8.76 27.32 6.85
C GLN A 269 -7.93 26.38 7.70
N ASP A 270 -6.92 25.76 7.11
CA ASP A 270 -5.88 25.04 7.85
C ASP A 270 -4.59 25.85 7.82
N ALA A 271 -3.96 25.97 8.98
CA ALA A 271 -2.72 26.72 9.13
C ALA A 271 -1.61 25.84 9.71
N TYR A 272 -0.39 26.06 9.23
CA TYR A 272 0.80 25.30 9.59
C TYR A 272 1.99 26.20 9.83
N ARG A 273 2.64 26.07 10.98
CA ARG A 273 3.94 26.66 11.25
C ARG A 273 5.02 25.73 10.73
N PHE A 274 5.93 26.26 9.93
CA PHE A 274 7.06 25.48 9.42
C PHE A 274 8.36 26.26 9.44
N THR A 275 9.47 25.53 9.44
CA THR A 275 10.82 26.06 9.23
C THR A 275 11.40 25.50 7.93
N GLY A 276 12.47 26.12 7.41
CA GLY A 276 13.06 25.71 6.13
C GLY A 276 12.28 26.19 4.90
N GLY A 277 12.47 25.50 3.78
CA GLY A 277 11.84 25.81 2.49
C GLY A 277 10.70 24.85 2.16
N LEU A 278 9.68 25.35 1.47
CA LEU A 278 8.59 24.53 0.92
C LEU A 278 9.10 23.77 -0.32
N GLN A 279 9.00 22.45 -0.32
CA GLN A 279 9.52 21.59 -1.38
C GLN A 279 8.45 21.23 -2.42
N SER A 280 7.28 20.83 -1.96
CA SER A 280 6.12 20.51 -2.80
C SER A 280 4.84 21.07 -2.19
N VAL A 281 3.88 21.44 -3.04
CA VAL A 281 2.49 21.71 -2.67
C VAL A 281 1.62 21.21 -3.81
N GLU A 282 0.69 20.33 -3.48
CA GLU A 282 -0.30 19.77 -4.38
C GLU A 282 -1.67 20.04 -3.78
N ILE A 283 -2.59 20.54 -4.60
CA ILE A 283 -3.99 20.77 -4.23
C ILE A 283 -4.87 20.15 -5.30
N ASP A 284 -5.78 19.30 -4.87
CA ASP A 284 -6.85 18.71 -5.67
C ASP A 284 -8.20 19.21 -5.15
N GLY A 285 -8.78 20.18 -5.87
CA GLY A 285 -9.99 20.91 -5.49
C GLY A 285 -9.79 22.42 -5.45
N GLU A 286 -10.80 23.16 -4.99
CA GLU A 286 -10.79 24.62 -4.92
C GLU A 286 -10.29 25.12 -3.55
N ALA A 287 -8.99 25.45 -3.46
CA ALA A 287 -8.41 26.11 -2.30
C ALA A 287 -7.28 27.09 -2.67
N ASP A 288 -7.17 28.16 -1.90
CA ASP A 288 -6.11 29.15 -2.00
C ASP A 288 -4.94 28.81 -1.06
N VAL A 289 -3.71 29.02 -1.53
CA VAL A 289 -2.49 28.82 -0.72
C VAL A 289 -1.82 30.16 -0.43
N LYS A 290 -1.56 30.44 0.86
CA LYS A 290 -0.88 31.67 1.31
C LYS A 290 0.28 31.33 2.22
N ILE A 291 1.43 31.98 2.00
CA ILE A 291 2.60 31.89 2.89
C ILE A 291 2.77 33.24 3.59
N LEU A 292 2.81 33.21 4.92
CA LEU A 292 3.13 34.35 5.77
C LEU A 292 4.55 34.19 6.31
N GLU A 293 5.41 35.18 6.07
CA GLU A 293 6.73 35.26 6.70
C GLU A 293 6.56 35.74 8.15
N GLY A 294 7.21 35.06 9.10
CA GLY A 294 7.28 35.45 10.50
C GLY A 294 8.31 36.54 10.78
#